data_AF-A0A542UWY8-F1
#
_entry.id   AF-A0A542UWY8-F1
#
_cell.length_a   1.000
_cell.length_b   1.000
_cell.length_c   1.000
_cell.angle_alpha   90.00
_cell.angle_beta   90.00
_cell.angle_gamma   90.00
#
_symmetry.space_group_name_H-M   'P 1'
#
loop_
_entity.id
_entity.type
_entity.pdbx_description
1 polymer ?
#
loop_
_entity_poly.entity_id
_entity_poly.type
_entity_poly.pdbx_seq_one_letter_code
_entity_poly.pdbx_strand_id
1 'polypeptide(L)'
;MTGEHPHVLGDPDAPVTVVEFGDLECPYCAEAAPVLRRLVEESDGRVRLVWRHFPLFQVHPHALAAALAAEAAGAHGLFWPMQELLLARQDRLTEADLRAYATELGLDPDDVVGDGAQQWAPRVQADYAEGLAHDVHGTPVVFVDGVRQRGRPTLDGLRAVVDAV
;
A
#
# COMPACT_ATOMS: atom_id res chain seq x y z
N MET A 1 8.90 9.83 -6.33
CA MET A 1 7.47 9.50 -6.51
C MET A 1 7.18 8.49 -7.61
N THR A 2 7.61 8.70 -8.87
CA THR A 2 7.23 7.84 -10.02
C THR A 2 8.36 6.97 -10.59
N GLY A 3 9.47 6.82 -9.85
CA GLY A 3 10.58 5.93 -10.22
C GLY A 3 10.24 4.45 -9.99
N GLU A 4 11.20 3.56 -10.24
CA GLU A 4 11.05 2.12 -9.98
C GLU A 4 10.64 1.87 -8.51
N HIS A 5 9.51 1.18 -8.34
CA HIS A 5 8.98 0.78 -7.05
C HIS A 5 8.74 -0.73 -7.07
N PRO A 6 9.13 -1.48 -6.02
CA PRO A 6 8.95 -2.93 -5.98
C PRO A 6 7.47 -3.35 -6.00
N HIS A 7 6.59 -2.50 -5.48
CA HIS A 7 5.17 -2.82 -5.32
C HIS A 7 4.31 -2.06 -6.33
N VAL A 8 4.18 -2.64 -7.51
CA VAL A 8 3.33 -2.15 -8.61
C VAL A 8 2.18 -3.13 -8.84
N LEU A 9 0.95 -2.62 -8.95
CA LEU A 9 -0.21 -3.36 -9.44
C LEU A 9 -0.58 -2.83 -10.83
N GLY A 10 -0.86 -3.75 -11.76
CA GLY A 10 -1.11 -3.42 -13.16
C GLY A 10 0.13 -3.57 -14.03
N ASP A 11 0.09 -3.03 -15.25
CA ASP A 11 1.21 -3.04 -16.17
C ASP A 11 2.34 -2.12 -15.64
N PRO A 12 3.56 -2.62 -15.37
CA PRO A 12 4.65 -1.78 -14.90
C PRO A 12 5.01 -0.66 -15.89
N ASP A 13 4.71 -0.82 -17.18
CA ASP A 13 4.96 0.16 -18.24
C ASP A 13 3.74 1.06 -18.52
N ALA A 14 2.68 0.96 -17.71
CA ALA A 14 1.49 1.79 -17.85
C ALA A 14 1.84 3.30 -17.87
N PRO A 15 1.25 4.08 -18.79
CA PRO A 15 1.58 5.50 -18.96
C PRO A 15 1.18 6.37 -17.76
N VAL A 16 0.16 5.98 -17.00
CA VAL A 16 -0.34 6.75 -15.84
C VAL A 16 0.02 6.05 -14.54
N THR A 17 0.70 6.76 -13.65
CA THR A 17 1.06 6.26 -12.31
C THR A 17 0.16 6.85 -11.25
N VAL A 18 -0.57 5.99 -10.57
CA VAL A 18 -1.27 6.31 -9.33
C VAL A 18 -0.39 5.89 -8.15
N VAL A 19 -0.11 6.79 -7.23
CA VAL A 19 0.63 6.48 -6.00
C VAL A 19 -0.30 6.66 -4.81
N GLU A 20 -0.41 5.65 -3.96
CA GLU A 20 -1.08 5.74 -2.66
C GLU A 20 -0.02 5.71 -1.54
N PHE A 21 0.01 6.76 -0.72
CA PHE A 21 0.62 6.67 0.61
C PHE A 21 -0.45 6.17 1.58
N GLY A 22 -0.24 4.96 2.09
CA GLY A 22 -1.24 4.21 2.83
C GLY A 22 -0.74 3.62 4.14
N ASP A 23 -1.68 3.38 5.03
CA ASP A 23 -1.51 2.72 6.31
C ASP A 23 -2.45 1.52 6.35
N LEU A 24 -1.92 0.35 6.66
CA LEU A 24 -2.66 -0.92 6.63
C LEU A 24 -3.67 -1.08 7.77
N GLU A 25 -3.64 -0.24 8.78
CA GLU A 25 -4.62 -0.19 9.87
C GLU A 25 -5.59 1.02 9.73
N CYS A 26 -5.40 1.87 8.72
CA CYS A 26 -6.27 3.01 8.47
C CYS A 26 -7.58 2.58 7.76
N PRO A 27 -8.77 2.86 8.34
CA PRO A 27 -10.05 2.47 7.73
C PRO A 27 -10.31 3.15 6.38
N TYR A 28 -9.83 4.39 6.19
CA TYR A 28 -9.97 5.09 4.92
C TYR A 28 -9.08 4.48 3.83
N CYS A 29 -7.95 3.85 4.17
CA CYS A 29 -7.14 3.12 3.20
C CYS A 29 -7.84 1.83 2.76
N ALA A 30 -8.49 1.12 3.69
CA ALA A 30 -9.31 -0.05 3.35
C ALA A 30 -10.49 0.30 2.44
N GLU A 31 -11.11 1.47 2.62
CA GLU A 31 -12.14 1.97 1.70
C GLU A 31 -11.59 2.39 0.33
N ALA A 32 -10.35 2.91 0.27
CA ALA A 32 -9.71 3.36 -0.97
C ALA A 32 -9.20 2.20 -1.83
N ALA A 33 -8.69 1.13 -1.20
CA ALA A 33 -8.11 -0.02 -1.89
C ALA A 33 -9.00 -0.62 -3.00
N PRO A 34 -10.29 -0.94 -2.79
CA PRO A 34 -11.13 -1.48 -3.88
C PRO A 34 -11.36 -0.47 -5.00
N VAL A 35 -11.40 0.84 -4.70
CA VAL A 35 -11.53 1.89 -5.71
C VAL A 35 -10.29 1.96 -6.60
N LEU A 36 -9.10 1.94 -5.99
CA LEU A 36 -7.82 2.04 -6.69
C LEU A 36 -7.53 0.78 -7.51
N ARG A 37 -7.83 -0.41 -6.98
CA ARG A 37 -7.72 -1.68 -7.72
C ARG A 37 -8.63 -1.70 -8.94
N ARG A 38 -9.89 -1.33 -8.76
CA ARG A 38 -10.86 -1.26 -9.86
C ARG A 38 -10.43 -0.25 -10.93
N LEU A 39 -9.83 0.87 -10.54
CA LEU A 39 -9.26 1.82 -11.49
C LEU A 39 -8.18 1.17 -12.36
N VAL A 40 -7.26 0.40 -11.77
CA VAL A 40 -6.22 -0.35 -12.50
C VAL A 40 -6.85 -1.38 -13.43
N GLU A 41 -7.74 -2.23 -12.91
CA GLU A 41 -8.39 -3.33 -13.64
C GLU A 41 -9.22 -2.83 -14.84
N GLU A 42 -9.94 -1.72 -14.68
CA GLU A 42 -10.82 -1.13 -15.70
C GLU A 42 -10.09 -0.07 -16.56
N SER A 43 -8.76 0.02 -16.49
CA SER A 43 -7.97 1.01 -17.25
C SER A 43 -7.50 0.53 -18.63
N ASP A 44 -7.72 -0.74 -18.97
CA ASP A 44 -7.15 -1.38 -20.16
C ASP A 44 -5.62 -1.28 -20.23
N GLY A 45 -4.95 -1.42 -19.07
CA GLY A 45 -3.49 -1.34 -18.95
C GLY A 45 -2.92 0.08 -18.93
N ARG A 46 -3.78 1.12 -18.95
CA ARG A 46 -3.31 2.52 -18.92
C ARG A 46 -2.82 2.98 -17.55
N VAL A 47 -3.25 2.31 -16.48
CA VAL A 47 -2.94 2.72 -15.11
C VAL A 47 -2.14 1.65 -14.39
N ARG A 48 -1.09 2.08 -13.68
CA ARG A 48 -0.44 1.31 -12.63
C ARG A 48 -0.63 1.97 -11.27
N LEU A 49 -0.78 1.16 -10.24
CA LEU A 49 -0.86 1.59 -8.86
C LEU A 49 0.43 1.24 -8.13
N VAL A 50 1.01 2.21 -7.44
CA VAL A 50 2.16 2.07 -6.56
C VAL A 50 1.70 2.30 -5.13
N TRP A 51 1.93 1.31 -4.27
CA TRP A 51 1.73 1.47 -2.82
C TRP A 51 3.00 2.01 -2.18
N ARG A 52 2.85 2.97 -1.25
CA ARG A 52 3.92 3.45 -0.37
C ARG A 52 3.48 3.44 1.07
N HIS A 53 4.33 2.91 1.94
CA HIS A 53 4.02 2.83 3.36
C HIS A 53 4.08 4.21 4.03
N PHE A 54 3.00 4.57 4.71
CA PHE A 54 2.93 5.74 5.59
C PHE A 54 2.25 5.39 6.92
N PRO A 55 2.82 4.47 7.73
CA PRO A 55 2.19 4.01 8.97
C PRO A 55 2.06 5.16 9.97
N LEU A 56 0.84 5.43 10.41
CA LEU A 56 0.50 6.43 11.43
C LEU A 56 0.61 5.80 12.83
N PHE A 57 1.81 5.34 13.17
CA PHE A 57 2.11 4.56 14.40
C PHE A 57 1.74 5.24 15.72
N GLN A 58 1.42 6.54 15.72
CA GLN A 58 0.94 7.27 16.88
C GLN A 58 -0.54 7.02 17.20
N VAL A 59 -1.34 6.63 16.20
CA VAL A 59 -2.78 6.40 16.31
C VAL A 59 -3.20 4.99 15.91
N HIS A 60 -2.35 4.31 15.13
CA HIS A 60 -2.54 2.94 14.65
C HIS A 60 -1.39 2.06 15.19
N PRO A 61 -1.59 1.34 16.31
CA PRO A 61 -0.51 0.64 17.01
C PRO A 61 0.11 -0.53 16.24
N HIS A 62 -0.60 -1.11 15.28
CA HIS A 62 -0.17 -2.24 14.45
C HIS A 62 0.30 -1.83 13.04
N ALA A 63 0.06 -0.59 12.61
CA ALA A 63 0.41 -0.07 11.29
C ALA A 63 1.85 -0.37 10.85
N LEU A 64 2.84 -0.15 11.72
CA LEU A 64 4.24 -0.41 11.41
C LEU A 64 4.51 -1.92 11.26
N ALA A 65 3.98 -2.75 12.15
CA ALA A 65 4.16 -4.21 12.06
C ALA A 65 3.51 -4.77 10.79
N ALA A 66 2.31 -4.30 10.45
CA ALA A 66 1.63 -4.67 9.21
C ALA A 66 2.42 -4.24 7.97
N ALA A 67 3.01 -3.05 7.97
CA ALA A 67 3.86 -2.57 6.88
C ALA A 67 5.08 -3.47 6.66
N LEU A 68 5.78 -3.84 7.75
CA LEU A 68 6.93 -4.75 7.68
C LEU A 68 6.54 -6.15 7.19
N ALA A 69 5.40 -6.67 7.66
CA ALA A 69 4.87 -7.96 7.20
C ALA A 69 4.51 -7.96 5.72
N ALA A 70 3.96 -6.85 5.20
CA ALA A 70 3.67 -6.70 3.77
C ALA A 70 4.95 -6.67 2.93
N GLU A 71 5.99 -5.96 3.37
CA GLU A 71 7.31 -5.95 2.72
C GLU A 71 7.96 -7.34 2.73
N ALA A 72 7.91 -8.04 3.87
CA ALA A 72 8.39 -9.41 3.97
C ALA A 72 7.67 -10.35 3.00
N ALA A 73 6.34 -10.30 2.91
CA ALA A 73 5.59 -11.05 1.91
C ALA A 73 5.94 -10.64 0.47
N GLY A 74 6.25 -9.35 0.25
CA GLY A 74 6.71 -8.82 -1.02
C GLY A 74 8.00 -9.47 -1.53
N ALA A 75 8.91 -9.87 -0.64
CA ALA A 75 10.13 -10.61 -1.00
C ALA A 75 9.84 -11.96 -1.68
N HIS A 76 8.62 -12.48 -1.51
CA HIS A 76 8.14 -13.72 -2.12
C HIS A 76 7.12 -13.47 -3.23
N GLY A 77 6.96 -12.22 -3.69
CA GLY A 77 5.98 -11.84 -4.71
C GLY A 77 4.53 -11.78 -4.20
N LEU A 78 4.33 -11.77 -2.88
CA LEU A 78 3.01 -11.82 -2.24
C LEU A 78 2.63 -10.49 -1.54
N PHE A 79 3.23 -9.37 -1.98
CA PHE A 79 2.92 -8.05 -1.42
C PHE A 79 1.42 -7.72 -1.51
N TRP A 80 0.85 -7.76 -2.71
CA TRP A 80 -0.55 -7.41 -2.95
C TRP A 80 -1.55 -8.35 -2.25
N PRO A 81 -1.36 -9.69 -2.27
CA PRO A 81 -2.13 -10.61 -1.44
C PRO A 81 -2.07 -10.30 0.06
N MET A 82 -0.87 -10.02 0.61
CA MET A 82 -0.73 -9.69 2.03
C MET A 82 -1.40 -8.36 2.36
N GLN A 83 -1.17 -7.31 1.57
CA GLN A 83 -1.82 -6.01 1.78
C GLN A 83 -3.34 -6.11 1.72
N GLU A 84 -3.91 -6.93 0.83
CA GLU A 84 -5.35 -7.20 0.81
C GLU A 84 -5.86 -7.81 2.11
N LEU A 85 -5.18 -8.85 2.59
CA LEU A 85 -5.56 -9.54 3.83
C LEU A 85 -5.50 -8.58 5.02
N LEU A 86 -4.46 -7.75 5.11
CA LEU A 86 -4.26 -6.80 6.20
C LEU A 86 -5.33 -5.69 6.17
N LEU A 87 -5.62 -5.11 5.01
CA LEU A 87 -6.68 -4.11 4.87
C LEU A 87 -8.09 -4.69 5.07
N ALA A 88 -8.32 -5.96 4.77
CA ALA A 88 -9.60 -6.61 5.01
C ALA A 88 -9.82 -6.99 6.48
N ARG A 89 -8.76 -7.05 7.29
CA ARG A 89 -8.76 -7.57 8.67
C ARG A 89 -8.08 -6.62 9.65
N GLN A 90 -8.35 -5.32 9.53
CA GLN A 90 -7.65 -4.26 10.28
C GLN A 90 -7.84 -4.35 11.81
N ASP A 91 -8.87 -5.05 12.27
CA ASP A 91 -9.10 -5.35 13.70
C ASP A 91 -8.23 -6.50 14.23
N ARG A 92 -7.45 -7.16 13.38
CA ARG A 92 -6.66 -8.37 13.67
C ARG A 92 -5.27 -8.27 13.04
N LEU A 93 -4.45 -7.40 13.59
CA LEU A 93 -3.08 -7.12 13.13
C LEU A 93 -2.04 -7.38 14.22
N THR A 94 -2.36 -8.21 15.22
CA THR A 94 -1.37 -8.63 16.22
C THR A 94 -0.32 -9.53 15.60
N GLU A 95 0.81 -9.74 16.28
CA GLU A 95 1.85 -10.66 15.79
C GLU A 95 1.29 -12.06 15.47
N ALA A 96 0.38 -12.58 16.31
CA ALA A 96 -0.25 -13.87 16.09
C ALA A 96 -1.09 -13.90 14.81
N ASP A 97 -1.79 -12.80 14.51
CA ASP A 97 -2.58 -12.66 13.28
C ASP A 97 -1.67 -12.61 12.05
N LEU A 98 -0.60 -11.80 12.09
CA LEU A 98 0.37 -11.68 10.99
C LEU A 98 1.02 -13.05 10.66
N ARG A 99 1.41 -13.81 11.69
CA ARG A 99 1.92 -15.18 11.56
C ARG A 99 0.90 -16.12 10.90
N ALA A 100 -0.38 -15.99 11.27
CA ALA A 100 -1.45 -16.79 10.66
C ALA A 100 -1.67 -16.42 9.18
N TYR A 101 -1.60 -15.14 8.82
CA TYR A 101 -1.74 -14.69 7.44
C TYR A 101 -0.56 -15.10 6.56
N ALA A 102 0.67 -15.11 7.09
CA ALA A 102 1.81 -15.72 6.41
C ALA A 102 1.53 -17.19 6.08
N THR A 103 1.03 -17.96 7.05
CA THR A 103 0.66 -19.36 6.83
C THR A 103 -0.42 -19.51 5.75
N GLU A 104 -1.46 -18.65 5.77
CA GLU A 104 -2.53 -18.62 4.76
C GLU A 104 -2.00 -18.37 3.34
N LEU A 105 -0.96 -17.54 3.22
CA LEU A 105 -0.28 -17.24 1.96
C LEU A 105 0.84 -18.23 1.60
N GLY A 106 1.09 -19.25 2.43
CA GLY A 106 2.14 -20.24 2.20
C GLY A 106 3.57 -19.75 2.49
N LEU A 107 3.72 -18.74 3.34
CA LEU A 107 4.99 -18.19 3.82
C LEU A 107 5.38 -18.78 5.19
N ASP A 108 6.66 -18.66 5.54
CA ASP A 108 7.09 -18.93 6.91
C ASP A 108 6.56 -17.83 7.85
N PRO A 109 5.85 -18.17 8.94
CA PRO A 109 5.39 -17.19 9.92
C PRO A 109 6.49 -16.33 10.53
N ASP A 110 7.73 -16.84 10.64
CA ASP A 110 8.86 -16.10 11.20
C ASP A 110 9.42 -15.06 10.23
N ASP A 111 9.15 -15.16 8.92
CA ASP A 111 9.61 -14.17 7.93
C ASP A 111 8.88 -12.82 8.07
N VAL A 112 7.64 -12.82 8.56
CA VAL A 112 6.78 -11.62 8.57
C VAL A 112 6.69 -10.92 9.93
N VAL A 113 7.40 -11.41 10.95
CA VAL A 113 7.43 -10.80 12.29
C VAL A 113 8.85 -10.79 12.88
N GLY A 114 9.04 -10.11 14.01
CA GLY A 114 10.34 -10.08 14.70
C GLY A 114 11.48 -9.69 13.77
N ASP A 115 12.64 -10.34 13.92
CA ASP A 115 13.83 -10.08 13.10
C ASP A 115 13.60 -10.32 11.59
N GLY A 116 12.75 -11.30 11.23
CA GLY A 116 12.37 -11.58 9.85
C GLY A 116 11.69 -10.39 9.18
N ALA A 117 10.81 -9.69 9.89
CA ALA A 117 10.20 -8.45 9.40
C ALA A 117 11.10 -7.22 9.56
N GLN A 118 11.86 -7.12 10.66
CA GLN A 118 12.64 -5.92 10.98
C GLN A 118 13.69 -5.57 9.92
N GLN A 119 14.21 -6.56 9.18
CA GLN A 119 15.14 -6.30 8.07
C GLN A 119 14.54 -5.39 6.97
N TRP A 120 13.21 -5.29 6.87
CA TRP A 120 12.50 -4.44 5.90
C TRP A 120 12.24 -3.02 6.40
N ALA A 121 12.62 -2.68 7.63
CA ALA A 121 12.44 -1.34 8.19
C ALA A 121 13.04 -0.22 7.33
N PRO A 122 14.21 -0.37 6.69
CA PRO A 122 14.74 0.67 5.79
C PRO A 122 13.81 1.01 4.63
N ARG A 123 13.04 0.03 4.12
CA ARG A 123 12.10 0.23 3.02
C ARG A 123 10.89 1.06 3.47
N VAL A 124 10.26 0.64 4.57
CA VAL A 124 9.13 1.38 5.17
C VAL A 124 9.54 2.79 5.58
N GLN A 125 10.75 2.95 6.14
CA GLN A 125 11.28 4.26 6.52
C GLN A 125 11.51 5.17 5.30
N ALA A 126 12.00 4.61 4.18
CA ALA A 126 12.19 5.37 2.96
C ALA A 126 10.87 5.89 2.39
N ASP A 127 9.83 5.04 2.33
CA ASP A 127 8.49 5.46 1.91
C ASP A 127 7.89 6.52 2.84
N TYR A 128 8.01 6.32 4.15
CA TYR A 128 7.52 7.27 5.14
C TYR A 128 8.21 8.64 4.99
N ALA A 129 9.54 8.65 4.84
CA ALA A 129 10.32 9.88 4.63
C ALA A 129 9.96 10.58 3.30
N GLU A 130 9.71 9.81 2.23
CA GLU A 130 9.24 10.36 0.97
C GLU A 130 7.84 10.99 1.14
N GLY A 131 6.93 10.36 1.88
CA GLY A 131 5.62 10.93 2.20
C GLY A 131 5.73 12.28 2.90
N LEU A 132 6.61 12.38 3.91
CA LEU A 132 6.88 13.65 4.60
C LEU A 132 7.42 14.73 3.66
N ALA A 133 8.35 14.37 2.77
CA ALA A 133 8.89 15.29 1.77
C ALA A 133 7.84 15.80 0.78
N HIS A 134 6.73 15.07 0.63
CA HIS A 134 5.58 15.42 -0.21
C HIS A 134 4.35 15.92 0.59
N ASP A 135 4.55 16.36 1.83
CA ASP A 135 3.51 16.97 2.69
C ASP A 135 2.33 16.00 2.99
N VAL A 136 2.63 14.71 3.09
CA VAL A 136 1.72 13.69 3.60
C VAL A 136 1.75 13.74 5.13
N HIS A 137 0.58 13.95 5.75
CA HIS A 137 0.40 14.02 7.21
C HIS A 137 -0.74 13.12 7.70
N GLY A 138 -1.23 12.24 6.83
CA GLY A 138 -2.37 11.36 7.07
C GLY A 138 -2.56 10.43 5.89
N THR A 139 -3.46 9.46 6.03
CA THR A 139 -3.68 8.41 5.02
C THR A 139 -5.18 8.18 4.78
N PRO A 140 -5.58 7.76 3.57
CA PRO A 140 -4.75 7.67 2.38
C PRO A 140 -4.45 9.06 1.79
N VAL A 141 -3.31 9.20 1.12
CA VAL A 141 -3.05 10.31 0.19
C VAL A 141 -2.72 9.73 -1.18
N VAL A 142 -3.50 10.14 -2.18
CA VAL A 142 -3.37 9.66 -3.56
C VAL A 142 -2.75 10.74 -4.44
N PHE A 143 -1.82 10.34 -5.30
CA PHE A 143 -1.25 11.15 -6.36
C PHE A 143 -1.50 10.47 -7.72
N VAL A 144 -1.71 11.27 -8.77
CA VAL A 144 -1.76 10.82 -10.16
C VAL A 144 -0.69 11.60 -10.92
N ASP A 145 0.32 10.91 -11.47
CA ASP A 145 1.48 11.49 -12.15
C ASP A 145 2.15 12.64 -11.38
N GLY A 146 2.28 12.47 -10.06
CA GLY A 146 2.88 13.48 -9.17
C GLY A 146 1.90 14.53 -8.65
N VAL A 147 0.68 14.61 -9.18
CA VAL A 147 -0.34 15.59 -8.77
C VAL A 147 -1.19 15.02 -7.64
N ARG A 148 -1.16 15.68 -6.48
CA ARG A 148 -1.94 15.30 -5.30
C ARG A 148 -3.45 15.44 -5.55
N GLN A 149 -4.18 14.36 -5.34
CA GLN A 149 -5.63 14.34 -5.40
C GLN A 149 -6.23 14.86 -4.09
N ARG A 150 -7.39 15.53 -4.20
CA ARG A 150 -8.09 16.13 -3.05
C ARG A 150 -9.34 15.33 -2.71
N GLY A 151 -9.59 15.18 -1.41
CA GLY A 151 -10.77 14.48 -0.89
C GLY A 151 -10.63 12.96 -0.94
N ARG A 152 -11.74 12.26 -0.67
CA ARG A 152 -11.80 10.80 -0.74
C ARG A 152 -11.62 10.36 -2.20
N PRO A 153 -10.75 9.36 -2.49
CA PRO A 153 -10.67 8.79 -3.82
C PRO A 153 -12.01 8.13 -4.19
N THR A 154 -12.59 8.57 -5.31
CA THR A 154 -13.75 7.93 -5.93
C THR A 154 -13.36 7.46 -7.31
N LEU A 155 -13.98 6.37 -7.78
CA LEU A 155 -13.66 5.80 -9.09
C LEU A 155 -13.90 6.83 -10.21
N ASP A 156 -15.04 7.49 -10.21
CA ASP A 156 -15.39 8.49 -11.22
C ASP A 156 -14.46 9.71 -11.19
N GLY A 157 -14.08 10.16 -9.99
CA GLY A 157 -13.15 11.28 -9.83
C GLY A 157 -11.76 10.95 -10.35
N LEU A 158 -11.24 9.76 -10.03
CA LEU A 158 -9.93 9.32 -10.50
C LEU A 158 -9.93 9.06 -12.00
N ARG A 159 -10.99 8.48 -12.57
CA ARG A 159 -11.14 8.34 -14.03
C ARG A 159 -11.08 9.67 -14.74
N ALA A 160 -11.82 10.67 -14.26
CA ALA A 160 -11.80 12.00 -14.86
C ALA A 160 -10.40 12.62 -14.89
N VAL A 161 -9.56 12.31 -13.89
CA VAL A 161 -8.15 12.75 -13.86
C VAL A 161 -7.30 11.94 -14.82
N VAL A 162 -7.44 10.61 -14.84
CA VAL A 162 -6.70 9.69 -15.74
C VAL A 162 -7.04 9.92 -17.21
N ASP A 163 -8.27 10.30 -17.54
CA ASP A 163 -8.68 10.57 -18.92
C ASP A 163 -8.30 11.99 -19.39
N ALA A 164 -7.84 12.85 -18.49
CA ALA A 164 -7.39 14.20 -18.79
C ALA A 164 -5.87 14.30 -19.04
N VAL A 165 -5.12 13.20 -18.85
CA VAL A 165 -3.68 13.09 -19.13
C VAL A 165 -3.39 12.42 -20.47
#